data_AF-A0A259BL21-F1
#
_entry.id   AF-A0A259BL21-F1
#
_cell.length_a   1.000
_cell.length_b   1.000
_cell.length_c   1.000
_cell.angle_alpha   90.00
_cell.angle_beta   90.00
_cell.angle_gamma   90.00
#
_symmetry.space_group_name_H-M   'P 1'
#
loop_
_entity.id
_entity.type
_entity.pdbx_description
1 polymer ?
#
loop_
_entity_poly.entity_id
_entity_poly.type
_entity_poly.pdbx_seq_one_letter_code
_entity_poly.pdbx_strand_id
1 'polypeptide(L)'
;MRFLHTMVRVTDIDQSLDFYVNKLGLQEVRRKEVPQGRFTLIFLAAPGQEGIAEVELTYNWDKEAYGEGRNFGHLAFEVDDIYATCAHLQASGVTINRPPRDGYMAFVRSPDNIS
;
A
#
# COMPACT_ATOMS: atom_id res chain seq x y z
N MET A 1 -8.58 0.35 -23.58
CA MET A 1 -7.92 1.12 -22.50
C MET A 1 -7.67 0.16 -21.35
N ARG A 2 -6.49 0.17 -20.73
CA ARG A 2 -6.13 -0.72 -19.61
C ARG A 2 -5.69 0.15 -18.43
N PHE A 3 -6.27 -0.06 -17.25
CA PHE A 3 -5.78 0.54 -16.01
C PHE A 3 -4.47 -0.16 -15.63
N LEU A 4 -3.44 0.58 -15.24
CA LEU A 4 -2.11 0.01 -14.98
C LEU A 4 -1.78 0.00 -13.50
N HIS A 5 -1.82 1.16 -12.87
CA HIS A 5 -1.44 1.32 -11.48
C HIS A 5 -2.08 2.56 -10.85
N THR A 6 -2.11 2.56 -9.52
CA THR A 6 -2.36 3.73 -8.68
C THR A 6 -1.07 4.11 -7.98
N MET A 7 -0.66 5.37 -8.06
CA MET A 7 0.59 5.84 -7.46
C MET A 7 0.35 6.46 -6.08
N VAL A 8 1.17 6.07 -5.12
CA VAL A 8 1.27 6.62 -3.76
C VAL A 8 2.70 7.12 -3.55
N ARG A 9 2.85 8.33 -3.02
CA ARG A 9 4.14 8.80 -2.55
C ARG A 9 4.41 8.31 -1.14
N VAL A 10 5.62 7.83 -0.90
CA VAL A 10 6.05 7.29 0.40
C VAL A 10 7.29 8.01 0.89
N THR A 11 7.40 8.14 2.21
CA THR A 11 8.52 8.82 2.87
C THR A 11 9.63 7.87 3.31
N ASP A 12 9.33 6.57 3.40
CA ASP A 12 10.25 5.52 3.83
C ASP A 12 9.93 4.20 3.13
N ILE A 13 10.89 3.70 2.34
CA ILE A 13 10.73 2.45 1.57
C ILE A 13 10.56 1.26 2.50
N ASP A 14 11.36 1.16 3.56
CA ASP A 14 11.39 -0.03 4.41
C ASP A 14 10.10 -0.15 5.23
N GLN A 15 9.62 0.97 5.80
CA GLN A 15 8.33 0.99 6.50
C GLN A 15 7.17 0.68 5.55
N SER A 16 7.22 1.19 4.32
CA SER A 16 6.19 0.92 3.32
C SER A 16 6.17 -0.53 2.89
N LEU A 17 7.33 -1.13 2.62
CA LEU A 17 7.42 -2.54 2.25
C LEU A 17 7.04 -3.44 3.42
N ASP A 18 7.42 -3.10 4.65
CA ASP A 18 6.97 -3.84 5.82
C ASP A 18 5.43 -3.83 5.94
N PHE A 19 4.79 -2.70 5.69
CA PHE A 19 3.33 -2.63 5.67
C PHE A 19 2.70 -3.40 4.50
N TYR A 20 3.03 -3.03 3.26
CA TYR A 20 2.34 -3.55 2.07
C TYR A 20 2.71 -5.00 1.76
N VAL A 21 3.96 -5.40 1.97
CA VAL A 21 4.44 -6.76 1.64
C VAL A 21 4.32 -7.67 2.85
N ASN A 22 4.99 -7.36 3.96
CA ASN A 22 5.08 -8.31 5.08
C ASN A 22 3.76 -8.45 5.85
N LYS A 23 2.99 -7.36 6.01
CA LYS A 23 1.77 -7.36 6.83
C LYS A 23 0.50 -7.50 6.00
N LEU A 24 0.40 -6.81 4.86
CA LEU A 24 -0.79 -6.86 4.00
C LEU A 24 -0.73 -8.00 2.96
N GLY A 25 0.47 -8.46 2.58
CA GLY A 25 0.65 -9.63 1.71
C GLY A 25 0.77 -9.33 0.21
N LEU A 26 1.03 -8.08 -0.18
CA LEU A 26 1.40 -7.77 -1.57
C LEU A 26 2.81 -8.29 -1.89
N GLN A 27 3.17 -8.30 -3.17
CA GLN A 27 4.49 -8.71 -3.65
C GLN A 27 5.11 -7.56 -4.43
N GLU A 28 6.39 -7.28 -4.19
CA GLU A 28 7.17 -6.42 -5.07
C GLU A 28 7.39 -7.15 -6.41
N VAL A 29 6.81 -6.59 -7.46
CA VAL A 29 6.89 -7.16 -8.82
C VAL A 29 7.91 -6.44 -9.69
N ARG A 30 8.18 -5.16 -9.41
CA ARG A 30 9.14 -4.37 -10.20
C ARG A 30 9.68 -3.20 -9.40
N ARG A 31 10.98 -2.93 -9.54
CA ARG A 31 11.64 -1.74 -8.99
C ARG A 31 12.46 -1.03 -10.04
N LYS A 32 12.47 0.30 -9.99
CA LYS A 32 13.28 1.13 -10.87
C LYS A 32 13.80 2.35 -10.12
N GLU A 33 15.12 2.53 -10.14
CA GLU A 33 15.76 3.77 -9.73
C GLU A 33 15.85 4.72 -10.92
N VAL A 34 15.64 6.02 -10.66
CA VAL A 34 15.74 7.08 -11.66
C VAL A 34 16.71 8.14 -11.15
N PRO A 35 18.04 7.91 -11.26
CA PRO A 35 19.04 8.81 -10.67
C PRO A 35 18.97 10.25 -11.19
N GLN A 36 18.63 10.45 -12.46
CA GLN A 36 18.48 11.78 -13.06
C GLN A 36 17.32 12.56 -12.45
N GLY A 37 16.28 11.85 -12.00
CA GLY A 37 15.11 12.43 -11.31
C GLY A 37 15.20 12.37 -9.79
N ARG A 38 16.18 11.64 -9.23
CA ARG A 38 16.38 11.42 -7.79
C ARG A 38 15.18 10.80 -7.08
N PHE A 39 14.63 9.74 -7.66
CA PHE A 39 13.57 8.95 -7.04
C PHE A 39 13.66 7.46 -7.37
N THR A 40 12.98 6.65 -6.56
CA THR A 40 12.80 5.21 -6.75
C THR A 40 11.31 4.90 -6.92
N LEU A 41 10.99 4.08 -7.92
CA LEU A 41 9.66 3.53 -8.14
C LEU A 41 9.65 2.05 -7.72
N ILE A 42 8.64 1.65 -6.97
CA ILE A 42 8.43 0.26 -6.53
C ILE A 42 6.99 -0.11 -6.84
N PHE A 43 6.79 -1.17 -7.61
CA PHE A 43 5.47 -1.65 -8.02
C PHE A 43 5.12 -2.89 -7.22
N LEU A 44 3.96 -2.85 -6.58
CA LEU A 44 3.43 -3.93 -5.76
C LEU A 44 2.13 -4.47 -6.37
N ALA A 45 1.91 -5.77 -6.27
CA ALA A 45 0.67 -6.40 -6.70
C ALA A 45 0.22 -7.47 -5.70
N ALA A 46 -1.08 -7.77 -5.66
CA ALA A 46 -1.56 -8.97 -4.99
C ALA A 46 -1.04 -10.23 -5.72
N PRO A 47 -0.86 -11.36 -5.03
CA PRO A 47 -0.38 -12.59 -5.66
C PRO A 47 -1.17 -12.95 -6.92
N GLY A 48 -0.48 -13.13 -8.05
CA GLY A 48 -1.09 -13.45 -9.35
C GLY A 48 -1.69 -12.26 -10.12
N GLN A 49 -1.54 -11.02 -9.62
CA GLN A 49 -2.08 -9.81 -10.26
C GLN A 49 -1.02 -8.88 -10.89
N GLU A 50 0.22 -9.35 -11.05
CA GLU A 50 1.27 -8.60 -11.74
C GLU A 50 0.82 -8.14 -13.14
N GLY A 51 1.04 -6.87 -13.46
CA GLY A 51 0.66 -6.29 -14.75
C GLY A 51 -0.84 -6.08 -14.99
N ILE A 52 -1.70 -6.34 -13.99
CA ILE A 52 -3.16 -6.12 -14.05
C ILE A 52 -3.53 -4.79 -13.39
N ALA A 53 -3.25 -4.64 -12.09
CA ALA A 53 -3.49 -3.42 -11.33
C ALA A 53 -2.46 -3.36 -10.18
N GLU A 54 -1.51 -2.44 -10.28
CA GLU A 54 -0.38 -2.33 -9.34
C GLU A 54 -0.54 -1.12 -8.42
N VAL A 55 0.05 -1.21 -7.23
CA VAL A 55 0.34 -0.04 -6.39
C VAL A 55 1.75 0.42 -6.72
N GLU A 56 1.89 1.62 -7.26
CA GLU A 56 3.19 2.25 -7.50
C GLU A 56 3.57 3.10 -6.29
N LEU A 57 4.57 2.67 -5.52
CA LEU A 57 5.19 3.50 -4.50
C LEU A 57 6.28 4.36 -5.16
N THR A 58 6.19 5.68 -4.98
CA THR A 58 7.22 6.64 -5.39
C THR A 58 7.92 7.20 -4.18
N TYR A 59 9.22 6.92 -4.07
CA TYR A 59 10.10 7.46 -3.04
C TYR A 59 11.04 8.50 -3.64
N ASN A 60 10.87 9.77 -3.26
CA ASN A 60 11.81 10.84 -3.60
C ASN A 60 13.03 10.76 -2.67
N TRP A 61 14.24 10.80 -3.22
CA TRP A 61 15.48 10.71 -2.42
C TRP A 61 15.72 11.97 -1.59
N ASP A 62 15.21 13.11 -2.08
CA ASP A 62 15.15 14.35 -1.34
C ASP A 62 13.91 14.34 -0.46
N LYS A 63 14.09 14.52 0.85
CA LYS A 63 13.01 14.42 1.82
C LYS A 63 11.93 15.48 1.57
N GLU A 64 10.70 15.02 1.46
CA GLU A 64 9.51 15.84 1.30
C GLU A 64 8.45 15.40 2.32
N ALA A 65 7.69 16.35 2.85
CA ALA A 65 6.55 16.06 3.69
C ALA A 65 5.29 16.03 2.82
N TYR A 66 4.62 14.89 2.75
CA TYR A 66 3.34 14.76 2.07
C TYR A 66 2.20 15.02 3.05
N GLY A 67 1.27 15.91 2.69
CA GLY A 67 0.02 16.11 3.41
C GLY A 67 -1.06 15.12 2.98
N GLU A 68 -2.13 15.00 3.78
CA GLU A 68 -3.29 14.21 3.40
C GLU A 68 -4.18 14.97 2.41
N GLY A 69 -4.48 14.36 1.25
CA GLY A 69 -5.42 14.89 0.26
C GLY A 69 -6.83 14.33 0.44
N ARG A 70 -7.85 15.19 0.58
CA ARG A 70 -9.27 14.77 0.71
C ARG A 70 -9.90 14.17 -0.55
N ASN A 71 -9.19 14.21 -1.67
CA ASN A 71 -9.65 13.74 -2.98
C ASN A 71 -9.24 12.29 -3.27
N PHE A 72 -8.27 11.73 -2.54
CA PHE A 72 -7.90 10.32 -2.64
C PHE A 72 -8.64 9.52 -1.56
N GLY A 73 -9.42 8.54 -1.98
CA GLY A 73 -10.28 7.76 -1.10
C GLY A 73 -9.52 6.66 -0.36
N HIS A 74 -9.19 5.60 -1.08
CA HIS A 74 -8.49 4.42 -0.55
C HIS A 74 -8.02 3.51 -1.67
N LEU A 75 -7.16 2.55 -1.33
CA LEU A 75 -6.95 1.32 -2.08
C LEU A 75 -7.86 0.23 -1.50
N ALA A 76 -8.40 -0.65 -2.34
CA ALA A 76 -9.28 -1.73 -1.90
C ALA A 76 -8.73 -3.08 -2.34
N PHE A 77 -8.69 -4.03 -1.40
CA PHE A 77 -8.28 -5.41 -1.62
C PHE A 77 -9.34 -6.34 -1.04
N GLU A 78 -9.64 -7.40 -1.78
CA GLU A 78 -10.45 -8.53 -1.28
C GLU A 78 -9.52 -9.54 -0.60
N VAL A 79 -9.99 -10.14 0.49
CA VAL A 79 -9.30 -11.18 1.24
C VAL A 79 -10.27 -12.30 1.58
N ASP A 80 -9.77 -13.51 1.75
CA ASP A 80 -10.61 -14.69 2.02
C ASP A 80 -11.35 -14.60 3.37
N ASP A 81 -10.70 -14.05 4.41
CA ASP A 81 -11.26 -13.89 5.75
C ASP A 81 -10.81 -12.56 6.38
N ILE A 82 -11.73 -11.58 6.39
CA ILE A 82 -11.45 -10.24 6.91
C ILE A 82 -11.13 -10.23 8.41
N TYR A 83 -11.69 -11.16 9.19
CA TYR A 83 -11.42 -11.23 10.63
C TYR A 83 -10.02 -11.77 10.89
N ALA A 84 -9.62 -12.83 10.17
CA ALA A 84 -8.27 -13.37 10.24
C ALA A 84 -7.23 -12.33 9.77
N THR A 85 -7.48 -11.63 8.67
CA THR A 85 -6.62 -10.54 8.18
C THR A 85 -6.50 -9.43 9.20
N CYS A 86 -7.61 -8.94 9.77
CA CYS A 86 -7.55 -7.90 10.82
C CYS A 86 -6.79 -8.36 12.06
N ALA A 87 -6.97 -9.60 12.50
CA ALA A 87 -6.25 -10.14 13.66
C ALA A 87 -4.73 -10.21 13.39
N HIS A 88 -4.33 -10.67 12.21
CA HIS A 88 -2.92 -10.68 11.79
C HIS A 88 -2.32 -9.27 11.75
N LEU A 89 -3.03 -8.32 11.16
CA LEU A 89 -2.60 -6.92 11.08
C LEU A 89 -2.45 -6.31 12.48
N GLN A 90 -3.40 -6.52 13.39
CA GLN A 90 -3.31 -6.07 14.78
C GLN A 90 -2.13 -6.69 15.52
N ALA A 91 -1.93 -8.00 15.38
CA ALA A 91 -0.79 -8.69 15.98
C ALA A 91 0.56 -8.16 15.45
N SER A 92 0.57 -7.64 14.23
CA SER A 92 1.73 -7.02 13.58
C SER A 92 1.85 -5.51 13.84
N GLY A 93 1.06 -4.97 14.79
CA GLY A 93 1.13 -3.57 15.23
C GLY A 93 0.35 -2.58 14.37
N VAL A 94 -0.50 -3.04 13.44
CA VAL A 94 -1.35 -2.16 12.61
C VAL A 94 -2.65 -1.85 13.33
N THR A 95 -2.98 -0.56 13.43
CA THR A 95 -4.26 -0.11 13.97
C THR A 95 -5.39 -0.37 12.96
N ILE A 96 -6.46 -1.03 13.41
CA ILE A 96 -7.69 -1.16 12.63
C ILE A 96 -8.57 0.06 12.89
N ASN A 97 -8.52 1.04 11.98
CA ASN A 97 -9.27 2.30 12.08
C ASN A 97 -10.78 2.08 12.06
N ARG A 98 -11.25 1.11 11.26
CA ARG A 98 -12.65 0.68 11.25
C ARG A 98 -12.68 -0.85 11.24
N PRO A 99 -13.07 -1.50 12.35
CA PRO A 99 -13.13 -2.95 12.41
C PRO A 99 -14.21 -3.50 11.48
N PRO A 100 -14.11 -4.79 11.09
CA PRO A 100 -15.10 -5.45 10.25
C PRO A 100 -16.52 -5.26 10.80
N ARG A 101 -17.40 -4.65 9.98
CA ARG A 101 -18.84 -4.61 10.27
C ARG A 101 -19.53 -5.67 9.42
N ASP A 102 -20.18 -6.61 10.08
CA ASP A 102 -20.90 -7.74 9.46
C ASP A 102 -20.05 -8.56 8.46
N GLY A 103 -18.72 -8.56 8.63
CA GLY A 103 -17.79 -9.34 7.80
C GLY A 103 -17.48 -8.76 6.41
N TYR A 104 -17.94 -7.56 6.06
CA TYR A 104 -17.80 -7.06 4.68
C TYR A 104 -16.57 -6.17 4.43
N MET A 105 -16.12 -5.41 5.43
CA MET A 105 -15.12 -4.37 5.20
C MET A 105 -14.48 -3.88 6.49
N ALA A 106 -13.16 -3.67 6.46
CA ALA A 106 -12.39 -2.98 7.47
C ALA A 106 -11.50 -1.91 6.83
N PHE A 107 -11.03 -0.94 7.62
CA PHE A 107 -10.04 0.04 7.18
C PHE A 107 -8.84 0.05 8.11
N VAL A 108 -7.67 0.16 7.50
CA VAL A 108 -6.38 0.41 8.12
C VAL A 108 -5.74 1.61 7.44
N ARG A 109 -4.58 2.06 7.91
CA ARG A 109 -3.77 3.06 7.21
C ARG A 109 -2.35 2.58 7.06
N SER A 110 -1.75 2.85 5.90
CA SER A 110 -0.31 2.71 5.69
C SER A 110 0.48 3.73 6.51
N PRO A 111 1.81 3.60 6.61
CA PRO A 111 2.66 4.58 7.31
C PRO A 111 2.51 6.02 6.78
N ASP A 112 2.20 6.19 5.49
CA ASP A 112 1.99 7.48 4.83
C ASP A 112 0.50 7.91 4.82
N ASN A 113 -0.32 7.35 5.72
CA ASN A 113 -1.75 7.65 5.91
C ASN A 113 -2.68 7.33 4.74
N ILE A 114 -2.26 6.47 3.80
CA ILE A 114 -3.14 5.96 2.77
C ILE A 114 -4.08 4.91 3.36
N SER A 115 -5.38 5.09 3.14
CA SER A 115 -6.43 4.15 3.55
C SER A 115 -6.59 3.01 2.56
#